data_AF-A0A536M354-F1
#
_entry.id   AF-A0A536M354-F1
#
_cell.length_a   1.000
_cell.length_b   1.000
_cell.length_c   1.000
_cell.angle_alpha   90.00
_cell.angle_beta   90.00
_cell.angle_gamma   90.00
#
_symmetry.space_group_name_H-M   'P 1'
#
loop_
_entity.id
_entity.type
_entity.pdbx_description
1 polymer ?
#
loop_
_entity_poly.entity_id
_entity_poly.type
_entity_poly.pdbx_seq_one_letter_code
_entity_poly.pdbx_strand_id
1 'polypeptide(L)'
;EAMTVRDSSLSSCTQSIIAAEVGHVQLAHDYLGEAALMDINDLEHNVRDGVHMGSLAGAWLAAVHGLGGMRHHGESLGFRPRLPRAIRKLTFRVIFLGRLLKVSFDHRQATYSLVRGRPITFDHYGKAMRLVPGRSAVRGIPELKAPPEPKQPFGRAPARRGQQRPRMLRPRPAKSSGP
;
A
#
# COMPACT_ATOMS: atom_id res chain seq x y z
N GLU A 1 7.85 2.89 16.94
CA GLU A 1 8.45 3.41 15.68
C GLU A 1 9.65 4.34 15.91
N ALA A 2 9.73 5.10 17.02
CA ALA A 2 10.77 6.12 17.23
C ALA A 2 12.22 5.65 17.48
N MET A 3 12.56 4.39 17.20
CA MET A 3 13.92 3.84 17.40
C MET A 3 14.58 3.30 16.13
N THR A 4 13.84 3.18 15.02
CA THR A 4 14.41 2.68 13.75
C THR A 4 14.99 3.83 12.95
N VAL A 5 16.29 3.77 12.66
CA VAL A 5 16.99 4.78 11.85
C VAL A 5 16.55 4.78 10.38
N ARG A 6 15.92 3.71 9.86
CA ARG A 6 15.46 3.57 8.45
C ARG A 6 16.58 3.59 7.38
N ASP A 7 17.84 3.39 7.76
CA ASP A 7 18.98 3.35 6.82
C ASP A 7 19.08 2.00 6.05
N SER A 8 17.97 1.26 5.94
CA SER A 8 17.88 0.01 5.20
C SER A 8 16.68 0.02 4.28
N SER A 9 16.90 -0.41 3.03
CA SER A 9 15.90 -0.53 1.98
C SER A 9 14.70 -1.43 2.32
N LEU A 10 14.80 -2.27 3.36
CA LEU A 10 13.71 -3.13 3.86
C LEU A 10 12.84 -2.48 4.94
N SER A 11 13.23 -1.32 5.46
CA SER A 11 12.53 -0.67 6.58
C SER A 11 11.16 -0.15 6.14
N SER A 12 11.13 0.56 5.01
CA SER A 12 9.93 1.24 4.51
C SER A 12 8.81 0.26 4.16
N CYS A 13 9.11 -0.90 3.55
CA CYS A 13 8.08 -1.88 3.23
C CYS A 13 7.45 -2.48 4.50
N THR A 14 8.26 -2.76 5.53
CA THR A 14 7.76 -3.29 6.81
C THR A 14 6.89 -2.26 7.52
N GLN A 15 7.35 -1.01 7.58
CA GLN A 15 6.56 0.10 8.15
C GLN A 15 5.26 0.32 7.38
N SER A 16 5.27 0.21 6.05
CA SER A 16 4.06 0.29 5.23
C SER A 16 3.03 -0.78 5.63
N ILE A 17 3.47 -2.03 5.78
CA ILE A 17 2.59 -3.15 6.15
C ILE A 17 1.97 -2.92 7.52
N ILE A 18 2.79 -2.55 8.52
CA ILE A 18 2.32 -2.31 9.88
C ILE A 18 1.38 -1.09 9.93
N ALA A 19 1.74 0.02 9.28
CA ALA A 19 0.89 1.20 9.20
C ALA A 19 -0.49 0.89 8.61
N ALA A 20 -0.55 0.08 7.54
CA ALA A 20 -1.83 -0.35 6.95
C ALA A 20 -2.64 -1.23 7.92
N GLU A 21 -1.96 -2.13 8.63
CA GLU A 21 -2.56 -3.05 9.60
C GLU A 21 -3.23 -2.29 10.76
N VAL A 22 -2.53 -1.33 11.35
CA VAL A 22 -3.04 -0.50 12.46
C VAL A 22 -3.95 0.65 12.01
N GLY A 23 -4.18 0.80 10.70
CA GLY A 23 -5.17 1.72 10.14
C GLY A 23 -4.63 3.09 9.70
N HIS A 24 -3.32 3.32 9.70
CA HIS A 24 -2.69 4.50 9.12
C HIS A 24 -2.44 4.32 7.62
N VAL A 25 -3.52 4.21 6.85
CA VAL A 25 -3.47 3.90 5.41
C VAL A 25 -2.71 4.95 4.59
N GLN A 26 -2.80 6.23 4.99
CA GLN A 26 -2.05 7.30 4.32
C GLN A 26 -0.55 7.19 4.60
N LEU A 27 -0.15 6.98 5.85
CA LEU A 27 1.25 6.74 6.21
C LEU A 27 1.80 5.48 5.52
N ALA A 28 0.98 4.43 5.43
CA ALA A 28 1.33 3.22 4.69
C ALA A 28 1.62 3.49 3.21
N HIS A 29 0.84 4.38 2.59
CA HIS A 29 1.05 4.81 1.21
C HIS A 29 2.32 5.64 1.03
N ASP A 30 2.61 6.52 1.98
CA ASP A 30 3.85 7.31 1.98
C ASP A 30 5.06 6.35 2.01
N TYR A 31 5.07 5.36 2.91
CA TYR A 31 6.11 4.33 3.00
C TYR A 31 6.17 3.38 1.80
N LEU A 32 5.02 2.95 1.28
CA LEU A 32 4.97 2.12 0.06
C LEU A 32 5.67 2.85 -1.09
N GLY A 33 5.44 4.15 -1.23
CA GLY A 33 6.06 4.91 -2.30
C GLY A 33 7.55 5.20 -2.06
N GLU A 34 8.06 5.18 -0.83
CA GLU A 34 9.52 5.14 -0.59
C GLU A 34 10.10 3.83 -1.14
N ALA A 35 9.52 2.68 -0.78
CA ALA A 35 9.98 1.38 -1.28
C ALA A 35 9.88 1.29 -2.81
N ALA A 36 8.73 1.65 -3.38
CA ALA A 36 8.46 1.50 -4.81
C ALA A 36 9.26 2.47 -5.70
N LEU A 37 9.76 3.58 -5.17
CA LEU A 37 10.44 4.63 -5.95
C LEU A 37 11.88 4.88 -5.48
N MET A 38 12.43 4.01 -4.64
CA MET A 38 13.79 4.13 -4.09
C MET A 38 14.83 4.30 -5.20
N ASP A 39 14.87 3.36 -6.15
CA ASP A 39 15.82 3.39 -7.27
C ASP A 39 15.46 4.45 -8.31
N ILE A 40 14.17 4.61 -8.62
CA ILE A 40 13.69 5.54 -9.65
C ILE A 40 14.00 7.00 -9.28
N ASN A 41 13.90 7.34 -8.00
CA ASN A 41 14.18 8.68 -7.49
C ASN A 41 15.57 8.79 -6.85
N ASP A 42 16.39 7.74 -6.90
CA ASP A 42 17.72 7.67 -6.28
C ASP A 42 17.73 8.17 -4.82
N LEU A 43 16.80 7.67 -4.00
CA LEU A 43 16.56 8.19 -2.65
C LEU A 43 17.73 8.00 -1.69
N GLU A 44 18.57 7.00 -1.94
CA GLU A 44 19.78 6.68 -1.16
C GLU A 44 21.07 7.15 -1.85
N HIS A 45 20.95 7.85 -3.00
CA HIS A 45 22.08 8.41 -3.76
C HIS A 45 23.16 7.41 -4.20
N ASN A 46 22.77 6.16 -4.44
CA ASN A 46 23.66 5.04 -4.71
C ASN A 46 23.11 4.04 -5.75
N VAL A 47 22.06 4.38 -6.53
CA VAL A 47 21.51 3.47 -7.54
C VAL A 47 22.54 3.08 -8.62
N ARG A 48 23.58 3.90 -8.80
CA ARG A 48 24.72 3.60 -9.68
C ARG A 48 25.45 2.31 -9.28
N ASP A 49 25.42 1.95 -8.00
CA ASP A 49 26.07 0.77 -7.47
C ASP A 49 25.20 -0.49 -7.60
N GLY A 50 23.93 -0.34 -7.99
CA GLY A 50 22.98 -1.41 -8.25
C GLY A 50 21.57 -1.06 -7.81
N VAL A 51 20.59 -1.82 -8.30
CA VAL A 51 19.18 -1.69 -7.90
C VAL A 51 18.91 -2.39 -6.57
N HIS A 52 18.05 -1.80 -5.74
CA HIS A 52 17.69 -2.36 -4.44
C HIS A 52 16.63 -3.45 -4.59
N MET A 53 17.05 -4.67 -4.92
CA MET A 53 16.15 -5.83 -5.10
C MET A 53 15.24 -6.09 -3.89
N GLY A 54 15.74 -5.86 -2.67
CA GLY A 54 14.95 -5.94 -1.44
C GLY A 54 13.81 -4.93 -1.40
N SER A 55 14.04 -3.70 -1.88
CA SER A 55 13.04 -2.64 -1.96
C SER A 55 11.97 -2.96 -3.00
N LEU A 56 12.38 -3.49 -4.16
CA LEU A 56 11.45 -3.94 -5.21
C LEU A 56 10.53 -5.06 -4.72
N ALA A 57 11.08 -6.07 -4.05
CA ALA A 57 10.28 -7.12 -3.40
C ALA A 57 9.39 -6.52 -2.30
N GLY A 58 9.92 -5.60 -1.51
CA GLY A 58 9.22 -4.87 -0.46
C GLY A 58 8.01 -4.08 -0.98
N ALA A 59 8.09 -3.46 -2.15
CA ALA A 59 6.97 -2.75 -2.76
C ALA A 59 5.78 -3.68 -3.07
N TRP A 60 6.06 -4.89 -3.57
CA TRP A 60 5.02 -5.91 -3.77
C TRP A 60 4.40 -6.35 -2.43
N LEU A 61 5.25 -6.61 -1.41
CA LEU A 61 4.77 -7.00 -0.09
C LEU A 61 3.90 -5.90 0.55
N ALA A 62 4.30 -4.63 0.45
CA ALA A 62 3.54 -3.49 0.96
C ALA A 62 2.21 -3.32 0.22
N ALA A 63 2.15 -3.56 -1.10
CA ALA A 63 0.91 -3.53 -1.85
C ALA A 63 -0.04 -4.69 -1.48
N VAL A 64 0.47 -5.91 -1.32
CA VAL A 64 -0.34 -7.13 -1.14
C VAL A 64 -0.64 -7.41 0.33
N HIS A 65 0.39 -7.45 1.18
CA HIS A 65 0.23 -7.65 2.62
C HIS A 65 -0.15 -6.35 3.34
N GLY A 66 0.31 -5.18 2.90
CA GLY A 66 -0.11 -3.90 3.47
C GLY A 66 -1.52 -3.51 2.99
N LEU A 67 -1.62 -2.94 1.77
CA LEU A 67 -2.89 -2.42 1.25
C LEU A 67 -3.92 -3.52 0.97
N GLY A 68 -3.51 -4.68 0.44
CA GLY A 68 -4.40 -5.83 0.26
C GLY A 68 -4.81 -6.51 1.57
N GLY A 69 -4.10 -6.23 2.67
CA GLY A 69 -4.32 -6.84 3.97
C GLY A 69 -4.24 -8.37 3.93
N MET A 70 -3.45 -8.93 3.01
CA MET A 70 -3.32 -10.38 2.86
C MET A 70 -2.57 -10.98 4.05
N ARG A 71 -3.16 -11.97 4.71
CA ARG A 71 -2.52 -12.77 5.77
C ARG A 71 -2.78 -14.25 5.51
N HIS A 72 -1.83 -15.09 5.90
CA HIS A 72 -2.02 -16.54 5.91
C HIS A 72 -1.43 -17.15 7.18
N HIS A 73 -2.01 -18.27 7.61
CA HIS A 73 -1.49 -19.06 8.72
C HIS A 73 -1.79 -20.53 8.43
N GLY A 74 -0.73 -21.33 8.20
CA GLY A 74 -0.88 -22.66 7.60
C GLY A 74 -1.65 -22.57 6.28
N GLU A 75 -2.76 -23.30 6.19
CA GLU A 75 -3.65 -23.32 5.03
C GLU A 75 -4.74 -22.24 5.04
N SER A 76 -4.82 -21.42 6.09
CA SER A 76 -5.78 -20.33 6.18
C SER A 76 -5.30 -19.10 5.41
N LEU A 77 -6.19 -18.47 4.64
CA LEU A 77 -5.95 -17.24 3.89
C LEU A 77 -6.99 -16.19 4.28
N GLY A 78 -6.60 -14.93 4.39
CA GLY A 78 -7.50 -13.82 4.68
C GLY A 78 -7.07 -12.52 4.03
N PHE A 79 -8.05 -11.63 3.84
CA PHE A 79 -7.87 -10.31 3.24
C PHE A 79 -8.61 -9.23 4.02
N ARG A 80 -7.93 -8.10 4.25
CA ARG A 80 -8.49 -6.88 4.86
C ARG A 80 -8.11 -5.64 4.02
N PRO A 81 -8.58 -5.55 2.77
CA PRO A 81 -8.09 -4.58 1.80
C PRO A 81 -8.48 -3.13 2.14
N ARG A 82 -7.50 -2.22 2.13
CA ARG A 82 -7.68 -0.78 2.36
C ARG A 82 -6.86 0.02 1.37
N LEU A 83 -7.41 1.13 0.86
CA LEU A 83 -6.71 2.01 -0.10
C LEU A 83 -6.58 3.44 0.38
N PRO A 84 -5.42 4.09 0.17
CA PRO A 84 -5.27 5.52 0.35
C PRO A 84 -6.08 6.27 -0.71
N ARG A 85 -6.58 7.46 -0.40
CA ARG A 85 -7.43 8.27 -1.32
C ARG A 85 -6.81 8.50 -2.70
N ALA A 86 -5.49 8.52 -2.80
CA ALA A 86 -4.76 8.74 -4.05
C ALA A 86 -4.84 7.54 -5.02
N ILE A 87 -5.13 6.33 -4.52
CA ILE A 87 -5.21 5.10 -5.33
C ILE A 87 -6.67 4.70 -5.46
N ARG A 88 -7.23 4.90 -6.65
CA ARG A 88 -8.65 4.59 -6.92
C ARG A 88 -8.98 3.10 -6.83
N LYS A 89 -8.04 2.25 -7.26
CA LYS A 89 -8.23 0.80 -7.36
C LYS A 89 -6.88 0.10 -7.35
N LEU A 90 -6.79 -1.02 -6.64
CA LEU A 90 -5.65 -1.93 -6.71
C LEU A 90 -6.13 -3.30 -7.18
N THR A 91 -5.33 -3.96 -8.01
CA THR A 91 -5.59 -5.34 -8.44
C THR A 91 -4.30 -6.11 -8.44
N PHE A 92 -4.32 -7.29 -7.81
CA PHE A 92 -3.20 -8.21 -7.82
C PHE A 92 -3.67 -9.65 -8.01
N ARG A 93 -2.70 -10.53 -8.27
CA ARG A 93 -2.92 -11.97 -8.31
C ARG A 93 -1.97 -12.65 -7.35
N VAL A 94 -2.44 -13.73 -6.73
CA VAL A 94 -1.65 -14.55 -5.82
C VAL A 94 -1.93 -16.02 -6.07
N ILE A 95 -0.87 -16.83 -5.99
CA ILE A 95 -0.99 -18.29 -5.99
C ILE A 95 -0.93 -18.74 -4.53
N PHE A 96 -1.98 -19.40 -4.06
CA PHE A 96 -2.04 -19.97 -2.72
C PHE A 96 -2.46 -21.43 -2.79
N LEU A 97 -1.60 -22.34 -2.31
CA LEU A 97 -1.82 -23.79 -2.36
C LEU A 97 -2.28 -24.26 -3.75
N GLY A 98 -1.57 -23.85 -4.81
CA GLY A 98 -1.86 -24.20 -6.20
C GLY A 98 -3.06 -23.49 -6.84
N ARG A 99 -3.70 -22.55 -6.14
CA ARG A 99 -4.89 -21.82 -6.62
C ARG A 99 -4.52 -20.39 -6.97
N LEU A 100 -4.87 -19.94 -8.17
CA LEU A 100 -4.63 -18.58 -8.63
C LEU A 100 -5.85 -17.71 -8.33
N LEU A 101 -5.72 -16.82 -7.36
CA LEU A 101 -6.74 -15.83 -7.03
C LEU A 101 -6.39 -14.48 -7.68
N LYS A 102 -7.41 -13.78 -8.17
CA LYS A 102 -7.35 -12.36 -8.52
C LYS A 102 -8.14 -11.59 -7.47
N VAL A 103 -7.50 -10.59 -6.87
CA VAL A 103 -8.10 -9.70 -5.89
C VAL A 103 -8.10 -8.30 -6.48
N SER A 104 -9.25 -7.63 -6.48
CA SER A 104 -9.43 -6.29 -7.03
C SER A 104 -10.30 -5.48 -6.09
N PHE A 105 -9.89 -4.30 -5.69
CA PHE A 105 -10.65 -3.52 -4.70
C PHE A 105 -10.51 -2.03 -4.92
N ASP A 106 -11.55 -1.31 -4.54
CA ASP A 106 -11.61 0.15 -4.46
C ASP A 106 -11.87 0.57 -2.99
N HIS A 107 -12.35 1.80 -2.76
CA HIS A 107 -12.66 2.29 -1.41
C HIS A 107 -13.91 1.69 -0.77
N ARG A 108 -14.76 1.01 -1.55
CA ARG A 108 -16.09 0.54 -1.13
C ARG A 108 -16.18 -0.97 -1.09
N GLN A 109 -15.51 -1.67 -2.01
CA GLN A 109 -15.68 -3.11 -2.16
C GLN A 109 -14.44 -3.82 -2.71
N ALA A 110 -14.35 -5.11 -2.39
CA ALA A 110 -13.39 -6.04 -2.93
C ALA A 110 -14.08 -7.12 -3.76
N THR A 111 -13.53 -7.38 -4.93
CA THR A 111 -13.91 -8.45 -5.85
C THR A 111 -12.82 -9.52 -5.86
N TYR A 112 -13.23 -10.75 -5.59
CA TYR A 112 -12.38 -11.92 -5.59
C TYR A 112 -12.78 -12.84 -6.73
N SER A 113 -11.82 -13.31 -7.52
CA SER A 113 -12.04 -14.29 -8.59
C SER A 113 -11.06 -15.45 -8.45
N LEU A 114 -11.58 -16.69 -8.51
CA LEU A 114 -10.74 -17.88 -8.58
C LEU A 114 -10.46 -18.16 -10.07
N VAL A 115 -9.30 -17.70 -10.53
CA VAL A 115 -8.89 -17.78 -11.95
C VAL A 115 -8.55 -19.21 -12.33
N ARG A 116 -7.87 -19.94 -11.45
CA ARG A 116 -7.46 -21.33 -11.67
C ARG A 116 -7.33 -22.08 -10.34
N GLY A 117 -7.65 -23.38 -10.33
CA GLY A 117 -7.47 -24.27 -9.19
C GLY A 117 -8.79 -24.79 -8.61
N ARG A 118 -8.71 -25.55 -7.52
CA ARG A 118 -9.90 -26.07 -6.80
C ARG A 118 -10.57 -24.97 -5.97
N PRO A 119 -11.86 -25.12 -5.62
CA PRO A 119 -12.53 -24.20 -4.70
C PRO A 119 -11.71 -23.88 -3.45
N ILE A 120 -11.90 -22.68 -2.92
CA ILE A 120 -11.19 -22.17 -1.74
C ILE A 120 -12.16 -21.48 -0.81
N THR A 121 -11.92 -21.64 0.49
CA THR A 121 -12.52 -20.82 1.54
C THR A 121 -11.44 -19.91 2.10
N PHE A 122 -11.75 -18.62 2.25
CA PHE A 122 -10.85 -17.63 2.83
C PHE A 122 -11.64 -16.58 3.60
N ASP A 123 -10.92 -15.78 4.38
CA ASP A 123 -11.48 -14.73 5.20
C ASP A 123 -11.55 -13.36 4.49
N HIS A 124 -12.67 -12.67 4.63
CA HIS A 124 -12.81 -11.25 4.32
C HIS A 124 -13.29 -10.52 5.59
N TYR A 125 -12.41 -9.77 6.25
CA TYR A 125 -12.70 -9.06 7.50
C TYR A 125 -13.32 -9.93 8.60
N GLY A 126 -12.78 -11.12 8.85
CA GLY A 126 -13.30 -12.05 9.86
C GLY A 126 -14.51 -12.88 9.39
N LYS A 127 -14.99 -12.68 8.16
CA LYS A 127 -16.10 -13.44 7.58
C LYS A 127 -15.59 -14.43 6.54
N ALA A 128 -15.78 -15.72 6.82
CA ALA A 128 -15.46 -16.78 5.88
C ALA A 128 -16.30 -16.66 4.61
N MET A 129 -15.68 -16.88 3.46
CA MET A 129 -16.34 -16.97 2.18
C MET A 129 -15.71 -18.01 1.28
N ARG A 130 -16.55 -18.69 0.50
CA ARG A 130 -16.13 -19.71 -0.46
C ARG A 130 -16.16 -19.16 -1.88
N LEU A 131 -15.14 -19.47 -2.66
CA LEU A 131 -15.02 -19.12 -4.06
C LEU A 131 -14.78 -20.37 -4.90
N VAL A 132 -15.50 -20.44 -6.03
CA VAL A 132 -15.43 -21.55 -6.99
C VAL A 132 -14.88 -21.05 -8.32
N PRO A 133 -14.26 -21.93 -9.14
CA PRO A 133 -13.66 -21.52 -10.41
C PRO A 133 -14.65 -20.84 -11.34
N GLY A 134 -14.17 -19.85 -12.10
CA GLY A 134 -14.99 -19.13 -13.08
C GLY A 134 -16.02 -18.17 -12.49
N ARG A 135 -16.16 -18.08 -11.15
CA ARG A 135 -17.02 -17.10 -10.49
C ARG A 135 -16.22 -16.02 -9.78
N SER A 136 -16.84 -14.85 -9.67
CA SER A 136 -16.36 -13.74 -8.84
C SER A 136 -17.33 -13.49 -7.70
N ALA A 137 -16.80 -13.07 -6.56
CA ALA A 137 -17.58 -12.65 -5.40
C ALA A 137 -17.19 -11.23 -5.00
N VAL A 138 -18.19 -10.39 -4.75
CA VAL A 138 -18.01 -9.00 -4.28
C VAL A 138 -18.34 -8.93 -2.79
N ARG A 139 -17.54 -8.18 -2.03
CA ARG A 139 -17.74 -7.92 -0.60
C ARG A 139 -17.47 -6.45 -0.30
N GLY A 140 -18.30 -5.84 0.53
CA GLY A 140 -18.12 -4.46 0.98
C GLY A 140 -16.95 -4.33 1.95
N ILE A 141 -16.18 -3.26 1.82
CA ILE A 141 -15.08 -2.91 2.71
C ILE A 141 -15.65 -2.04 3.84
N PRO A 142 -15.47 -2.42 5.12
CA PRO A 142 -15.94 -1.63 6.24
C PRO A 142 -15.17 -0.31 6.35
N GLU A 143 -15.86 0.72 6.81
CA GLU A 143 -15.25 2.02 7.08
C GLU A 143 -14.17 1.91 8.17
N LEU A 144 -13.06 2.62 7.97
CA LEU A 144 -11.96 2.66 8.91
C LEU A 144 -12.03 3.96 9.73
N LYS A 145 -12.13 3.82 11.05
CA LYS A 145 -11.82 4.90 11.99
C LYS A 145 -10.34 4.84 12.32
N ALA A 146 -9.53 5.64 11.61
CA ALA A 146 -8.09 5.66 11.83
C ALA A 146 -7.76 6.29 13.20
N PRO A 147 -6.86 5.70 14.00
CA PRO A 147 -6.34 6.37 15.18
C PRO A 147 -5.49 7.60 14.79
N PRO A 148 -5.17 8.49 15.74
CA PRO A 148 -4.24 9.59 15.50
C PRO A 148 -2.92 9.07 14.92
N GLU A 149 -2.44 9.68 13.84
CA GLU A 149 -1.23 9.22 13.17
C GLU A 149 -0.01 9.33 14.10
N PRO A 150 0.87 8.31 14.16
CA PRO A 150 2.06 8.36 15.00
C PRO A 150 3.02 9.45 14.52
N LYS A 151 3.64 10.13 15.48
CA LYS A 151 4.68 11.12 15.19
C LYS A 151 5.98 10.41 14.81
N GLN A 152 6.49 10.75 13.64
CA GLN A 152 7.78 10.26 13.16
C GLN A 152 8.94 10.97 13.88
N PRO A 153 10.11 10.32 14.05
CA PRO A 153 11.31 10.99 14.52
C PRO A 153 11.67 12.19 13.64
N PHE A 154 12.37 13.15 14.23
CA PHE A 154 12.80 14.35 13.50
C PHE A 154 13.60 13.96 12.25
N GLY A 155 13.22 14.51 11.10
CA GLY A 155 13.87 14.23 9.80
C GLY A 155 13.59 12.83 9.22
N ARG A 156 12.81 11.97 9.90
CA ARG A 156 12.55 10.59 9.47
C ARG A 156 11.10 10.35 9.03
N ALA A 157 10.35 11.42 8.73
CA ALA A 157 9.02 11.27 8.14
C ALA A 157 9.12 10.91 6.65
N PRO A 158 8.28 10.01 6.13
CA PRO A 158 8.27 9.73 4.70
C PRO A 158 7.71 10.89 3.90
N ALA A 159 8.09 10.95 2.62
CA ALA A 159 7.54 11.94 1.70
C ALA A 159 6.02 11.78 1.57
N ARG A 160 5.26 12.85 1.83
CA ARG A 160 3.80 12.83 1.77
C ARG A 160 3.30 12.67 0.34
N ARG A 161 2.45 11.68 0.11
CA ARG A 161 1.91 11.36 -1.22
C ARG A 161 0.43 11.66 -1.32
N GLY A 162 -0.01 12.16 -2.48
CA GLY A 162 -1.42 12.38 -2.76
C GLY A 162 -2.06 13.57 -2.05
N GLN A 163 -1.30 14.36 -1.27
CA GLN A 163 -1.72 15.71 -0.92
C GLN A 163 -1.35 16.63 -2.07
N GLN A 164 -2.35 17.17 -2.77
CA GLN A 164 -2.12 18.37 -3.57
C GLN A 164 -1.61 19.45 -2.62
N ARG A 165 -0.33 19.83 -2.73
CA ARG A 165 0.04 21.17 -2.27
C ARG A 165 -0.83 22.14 -3.08
N PRO A 166 -1.55 23.08 -2.46
CA PRO A 166 -2.07 24.21 -3.21
C PRO A 166 -0.89 24.79 -3.98
N ARG A 167 -1.01 24.89 -5.31
CA ARG A 167 -0.10 25.73 -6.08
C ARG A 167 -0.26 27.13 -5.50
N MET A 168 0.65 27.56 -4.62
CA MET A 168 0.83 28.98 -4.36
C MET A 168 1.28 29.56 -5.69
N LEU A 169 0.33 30.14 -6.42
CA LEU A 169 0.64 31.10 -7.46
C LEU A 169 1.41 32.22 -6.77
N ARG A 170 2.74 32.24 -6.94
CA ARG A 170 3.52 33.43 -6.61
C ARG A 170 2.86 34.59 -7.37
N PRO A 171 2.46 35.68 -6.70
CA PRO A 171 2.03 36.86 -7.43
C PRO A 171 3.18 37.27 -8.35
N ARG A 172 2.89 37.46 -9.64
CA ARG A 172 3.82 38.14 -10.55
C ARG A 172 4.15 39.50 -9.91
N PRO A 173 5.43 39.90 -9.81
CA PRO A 173 5.74 41.26 -9.40
C PRO A 173 5.04 42.21 -10.38
N ALA A 174 4.31 43.19 -9.82
CA ALA A 174 3.69 44.23 -10.60
C ALA A 174 4.77 44.93 -11.42
N LYS A 175 4.55 45.05 -12.73
CA LYS A 175 5.36 45.94 -13.56
C LYS A 175 5.14 47.36 -13.02
N SER A 176 6.16 47.93 -12.38
CA SER A 176 6.22 49.35 -12.09
C SER A 176 6.17 50.10 -13.41
N SER A 177 5.07 50.82 -13.64
CA SER A 177 4.94 51.77 -14.73
C SER A 177 5.20 53.17 -14.18
N GLY A 178 6.32 53.75 -14.63
CA GLY A 178 6.52 55.19 -14.75
C GLY A 178 7.28 55.88 -13.60
N PRO A 179 7.76 57.11 -13.84
CA PRO A 179 7.68 57.89 -15.09
C PRO A 179 8.90 57.71 -16.02
#